data_AF-A0A1S9DX51-F1
#
_entry.id   AF-A0A1S9DX51-F1
#
_cell.length_a   1.000
_cell.length_b   1.000
_cell.length_c   1.000
_cell.angle_alpha   90.00
_cell.angle_beta   90.00
_cell.angle_gamma   90.00
#
_symmetry.space_group_name_H-M   'P 1'
#
loop_
_entity.id
_entity.type
_entity.pdbx_description
1 polymer ?
#
loop_
_entity_poly.entity_id
_entity_poly.type
_entity_poly.pdbx_seq_one_letter_code
_entity_poly.pdbx_strand_id
1 'polypeptide(L)'
;MANSTIHFQASLFPHYTDFLAHVTGQTRDSQCNLFLVYKRIQNTWIQDAWDYIEDNHEGRAVRKSYNTVTGDFSLKIMPTWVHNCIQPWQMECSSAWRENGLITPEDFRELHTYAGTTLDFDQGPYRGSKKDPDLFTLPTTCLFPCLAMESGWSEDLTEMENDVDMLLVGGNGAIKTVFIIEWRKHSDNYHVSGVVKVYKLDENGMPVHEGPDQVIFPKPADSQNQVIGVARGDIVGRTRFQDRNPFDTLEYPLDILREIATIALDRMGLVPA
;
A
#
# COMPACT_ATOMS: atom_id res chain seq x y z
N MET A 1 2.25 -14.57 19.74
CA MET A 1 2.10 -14.57 18.27
C MET A 1 3.41 -14.04 17.72
N ALA A 2 4.04 -14.72 16.75
CA ALA A 2 5.26 -14.20 16.15
C ALA A 2 4.91 -12.93 15.37
N ASN A 3 5.61 -11.82 15.65
CA ASN A 3 5.49 -10.63 14.81
C ASN A 3 5.81 -11.02 13.38
N SER A 4 4.92 -10.68 12.44
CA SER A 4 5.22 -10.78 11.00
C SER A 4 6.33 -9.81 10.61
N THR A 5 6.61 -8.80 11.45
CA THR A 5 7.73 -7.87 11.29
C THR A 5 8.97 -8.32 12.07
N ILE A 6 10.11 -8.44 11.38
CA ILE A 6 11.42 -8.73 11.98
C ILE A 6 12.39 -7.60 11.65
N HIS A 7 13.04 -7.06 12.67
CA HIS A 7 14.03 -6.00 12.52
C HIS A 7 15.45 -6.55 12.62
N PHE A 8 16.31 -6.11 11.70
CA PHE A 8 17.73 -6.41 11.70
C PHE A 8 18.54 -5.11 11.78
N GLN A 9 19.67 -5.16 12.48
CA GLN A 9 20.61 -4.05 12.57
C GLN A 9 21.82 -4.32 11.68
N ALA A 10 22.39 -3.27 11.08
CA ALA A 10 23.59 -3.37 10.27
C ALA A 10 24.78 -4.06 10.97
N SER A 11 24.87 -3.97 12.29
CA SER A 11 25.92 -4.65 13.08
C SER A 11 25.89 -6.18 12.99
N LEU A 12 24.80 -6.77 12.48
CA LEU A 12 24.70 -8.20 12.21
C LEU A 12 25.44 -8.62 10.92
N PHE A 13 25.83 -7.65 10.08
CA PHE A 13 26.42 -7.90 8.77
C PHE A 13 27.80 -7.21 8.68
N PRO A 14 28.89 -7.94 9.02
CA PRO A 14 30.24 -7.40 8.93
C PRO A 14 30.62 -6.97 7.51
N HIS A 15 30.13 -7.69 6.50
CA HIS A 15 30.40 -7.44 5.09
C HIS A 15 29.12 -7.43 4.24
N TYR A 16 29.19 -6.78 3.07
CA TYR A 16 28.08 -6.73 2.11
C TYR A 16 27.59 -8.12 1.72
N THR A 17 28.51 -9.05 1.51
CA THR A 17 28.20 -10.44 1.15
C THR A 17 27.36 -11.15 2.22
N ASP A 18 27.55 -10.81 3.49
CA ASP A 18 26.78 -11.39 4.60
C ASP A 18 25.35 -10.85 4.59
N PHE A 19 25.20 -9.54 4.38
CA PHE A 19 23.90 -8.88 4.22
C PHE A 19 23.13 -9.44 3.02
N LEU A 20 23.78 -9.50 1.86
CA LEU A 20 23.15 -9.98 0.63
C LEU A 20 22.75 -11.46 0.76
N ALA A 21 23.62 -12.30 1.31
CA ALA A 21 23.31 -13.71 1.56
C ALA A 21 22.12 -13.88 2.52
N HIS A 22 22.04 -13.02 3.55
CA HIS A 22 20.91 -13.02 4.47
C HIS A 22 19.61 -12.63 3.78
N VAL A 23 19.59 -11.49 3.08
CA VAL A 23 18.42 -10.97 2.37
C VAL A 23 17.90 -11.99 1.36
N THR A 24 18.78 -12.55 0.53
CA THR A 24 18.41 -13.54 -0.48
C THR A 24 17.95 -14.85 0.13
N GLY A 25 18.59 -15.29 1.22
CA GLY A 25 18.15 -16.44 2.02
C GLY A 25 16.74 -16.24 2.55
N GLN A 26 16.44 -15.09 3.17
CA GLN A 26 15.10 -14.79 3.66
C GLN A 26 14.08 -14.75 2.51
N THR A 27 14.38 -14.07 1.41
CA THR A 27 13.49 -14.02 0.24
C THR A 27 13.18 -15.40 -0.33
N ARG A 28 14.15 -16.32 -0.30
CA ARG A 28 14.00 -17.70 -0.79
C ARG A 28 13.27 -18.61 0.20
N ASP A 29 13.57 -18.50 1.49
CA ASP A 29 13.24 -19.53 2.47
C ASP A 29 12.02 -19.14 3.35
N SER A 30 11.59 -17.88 3.32
CA SER A 30 10.47 -17.39 4.14
C SER A 30 9.11 -17.91 3.68
N GLN A 31 8.21 -18.05 4.66
CA GLN A 31 6.77 -18.25 4.44
C GLN A 31 6.11 -16.93 3.98
N CYS A 32 4.86 -17.03 3.49
CA CYS A 32 4.09 -15.84 3.10
C CYS A 32 3.82 -14.88 4.28
N ASN A 33 3.70 -13.59 3.96
CA ASN A 33 3.47 -12.49 4.91
C ASN A 33 4.59 -12.25 5.93
N LEU A 34 5.85 -12.26 5.49
CA LEU A 34 6.97 -11.83 6.32
C LEU A 34 7.40 -10.42 5.93
N PHE A 35 7.49 -9.52 6.91
CA PHE A 35 7.98 -8.16 6.74
C PHE A 35 9.35 -8.01 7.42
N LEU A 36 10.37 -7.67 6.64
CA LEU A 36 11.74 -7.55 7.10
C LEU A 36 12.14 -6.09 7.06
N VAL A 37 12.72 -5.58 8.14
CA VAL A 37 13.18 -4.19 8.22
C VAL A 37 14.65 -4.18 8.63
N TYR A 38 15.50 -3.70 7.73
CA TYR A 38 16.94 -3.60 7.91
C TYR A 38 17.31 -2.17 8.21
N LYS A 39 17.80 -1.92 9.42
CA LYS A 39 18.11 -0.58 9.92
C LYS A 39 19.58 -0.26 9.76
N ARG A 40 19.87 0.99 9.35
CA ARG A 40 21.24 1.57 9.28
C ARG A 40 22.18 0.84 8.34
N ILE A 41 21.66 0.19 7.30
CA ILE A 41 22.46 -0.44 6.25
C ILE A 41 23.13 0.66 5.42
N GLN A 42 24.35 0.40 4.92
CA GLN A 42 25.04 1.34 4.05
C GLN A 42 24.25 1.56 2.75
N ASN A 43 24.05 2.80 2.32
CA ASN A 43 23.23 3.11 1.14
C ASN A 43 23.69 2.39 -0.14
N THR A 44 25.00 2.20 -0.31
CA THR A 44 25.55 1.44 -1.45
C THR A 44 25.10 -0.02 -1.43
N TRP A 45 25.07 -0.65 -0.25
CA TRP A 45 24.61 -2.02 -0.09
C TRP A 45 23.11 -2.15 -0.35
N ILE A 46 22.33 -1.13 0.00
CA ILE A 46 20.89 -1.09 -0.27
C ILE A 46 20.65 -1.06 -1.78
N GLN A 47 21.35 -0.19 -2.51
CA GLN A 47 21.22 -0.11 -3.97
C GLN A 47 21.63 -1.43 -4.64
N ASP A 48 22.78 -1.99 -4.27
CA ASP A 48 23.25 -3.25 -4.86
C ASP A 48 22.31 -4.42 -4.54
N ALA A 49 21.76 -4.48 -3.33
CA ALA A 49 20.79 -5.50 -2.94
C ALA A 49 19.43 -5.31 -3.63
N TRP A 50 19.00 -4.06 -3.83
CA TRP A 50 17.78 -3.75 -4.58
C TRP A 50 17.87 -4.31 -6.00
N ASP A 51 18.94 -3.94 -6.72
CA ASP A 51 19.17 -4.36 -8.11
C ASP A 51 19.32 -5.89 -8.20
N TYR A 52 20.00 -6.51 -7.23
CA TYR A 52 20.10 -7.96 -7.17
C TYR A 52 18.72 -8.64 -7.03
N ILE A 53 17.84 -8.10 -6.18
CA ILE A 53 16.50 -8.66 -5.98
C ILE A 53 15.65 -8.49 -7.25
N GLU A 54 15.75 -7.35 -7.95
CA GLU A 54 15.11 -7.20 -9.27
C GLU A 54 15.61 -8.29 -10.20
N ASP A 55 16.91 -8.36 -10.48
CA ASP A 55 17.46 -9.23 -11.53
C ASP A 55 17.29 -10.74 -11.25
N ASN A 56 17.21 -11.15 -9.97
CA ASN A 56 17.28 -12.56 -9.59
C ASN A 56 15.99 -13.09 -8.94
N HIS A 57 15.05 -12.21 -8.59
CA HIS A 57 13.84 -12.58 -7.86
C HIS A 57 12.54 -11.99 -8.45
N GLU A 58 12.52 -11.56 -9.73
CA GLU A 58 11.27 -11.12 -10.42
C GLU A 58 10.10 -12.10 -10.27
N GLY A 59 10.36 -13.40 -10.14
CA GLY A 59 9.34 -14.44 -9.95
C GLY A 59 8.78 -14.57 -8.53
N ARG A 60 9.29 -13.82 -7.54
CA ARG A 60 8.80 -13.81 -6.16
C ARG A 60 8.04 -12.52 -5.91
N ALA A 61 6.86 -12.63 -5.31
CA ALA A 61 6.07 -11.47 -4.94
C ALA A 61 6.70 -10.76 -3.72
N VAL A 62 7.74 -9.96 -3.94
CA VAL A 62 8.40 -9.14 -2.92
C VAL A 62 8.09 -7.67 -3.20
N ARG A 63 7.69 -6.92 -2.18
CA ARG A 63 7.61 -5.45 -2.24
C ARG A 63 8.78 -4.87 -1.46
N LYS A 64 9.48 -3.92 -2.07
CA LYS A 64 10.65 -3.28 -1.47
C LYS A 64 10.33 -1.86 -1.07
N SER A 65 10.98 -1.38 -0.03
CA SER A 65 11.00 0.04 0.29
C SER A 65 12.35 0.42 0.87
N TYR A 66 12.80 1.62 0.53
CA TYR A 66 13.92 2.28 1.16
C TYR A 66 13.51 3.70 1.51
N ASN A 67 13.57 4.02 2.80
CA ASN A 67 13.20 5.32 3.35
C ASN A 67 14.46 6.08 3.76
N THR A 68 14.78 7.17 3.07
CA THR A 68 15.99 7.97 3.35
C THR A 68 15.90 8.78 4.64
N VAL A 69 14.69 9.04 5.16
CA VAL A 69 14.48 9.77 6.41
C VAL A 69 14.81 8.89 7.61
N THR A 70 14.37 7.63 7.61
CA THR A 70 14.67 6.67 8.69
C THR A 70 15.96 5.90 8.48
N GLY A 71 16.41 5.77 7.21
CA GLY A 71 17.53 4.92 6.82
C GLY A 71 17.19 3.42 6.85
N ASP A 72 15.90 3.09 6.78
CA ASP A 72 15.40 1.71 6.82
C ASP A 72 15.17 1.18 5.40
N PHE A 73 15.69 -0.01 5.14
CA PHE A 73 15.39 -0.80 3.95
C PHE A 73 14.48 -1.96 4.35
N SER A 74 13.33 -2.12 3.70
CA SER A 74 12.35 -3.13 4.06
C SER A 74 11.90 -3.98 2.87
N LEU A 75 11.54 -5.23 3.19
CA LEU A 75 11.04 -6.24 2.27
C LEU A 75 9.77 -6.85 2.82
N LYS A 76 8.67 -6.77 2.07
CA LYS A 76 7.43 -7.50 2.32
C LYS A 76 7.39 -8.70 1.39
N ILE A 77 7.56 -9.89 1.96
CA ILE A 77 7.66 -11.16 1.23
C ILE A 77 6.27 -11.81 1.13
N MET A 78 5.88 -12.10 -0.11
CA MET A 78 4.73 -12.95 -0.49
C MET A 78 3.40 -12.45 0.10
N PRO A 79 2.82 -11.36 -0.45
CA PRO A 79 1.51 -10.88 -0.08
C PRO A 79 0.44 -11.98 -0.25
N THR A 80 -0.39 -12.15 0.77
CA THR A 80 -1.50 -13.13 0.75
C THR A 80 -2.68 -12.73 -0.14
N TRP A 81 -3.61 -13.67 -0.33
CA TRP A 81 -4.85 -13.41 -1.06
C TRP A 81 -5.59 -12.19 -0.51
N VAL A 82 -5.73 -12.10 0.82
CA VAL A 82 -6.44 -11.00 1.47
C VAL A 82 -5.68 -9.68 1.42
N HIS A 83 -4.35 -9.74 1.45
CA HIS A 83 -3.49 -8.57 1.25
C HIS A 83 -3.77 -7.93 -0.12
N ASN A 84 -3.84 -8.75 -1.17
CA ASN A 84 -4.08 -8.29 -2.54
C ASN A 84 -5.54 -7.88 -2.85
N CYS A 85 -6.48 -7.96 -1.90
CA CYS A 85 -7.88 -7.56 -2.12
C CYS A 85 -8.05 -6.10 -2.56
N ILE A 86 -7.08 -5.24 -2.27
CA ILE A 86 -7.08 -3.84 -2.71
C ILE A 86 -7.13 -3.71 -4.23
N GLN A 87 -6.54 -4.65 -4.98
CA GLN A 87 -6.48 -4.60 -6.44
C GLN A 87 -7.85 -4.80 -7.10
N PRO A 88 -8.57 -5.93 -6.87
CA PRO A 88 -9.93 -6.08 -7.38
C PRO A 88 -10.88 -5.05 -6.75
N TRP A 89 -10.69 -4.63 -5.50
CA TRP A 89 -11.53 -3.59 -4.91
C TRP A 89 -11.43 -2.26 -5.67
N GLN A 90 -10.21 -1.79 -5.96
CA GLN A 90 -10.00 -0.60 -6.79
C GLN A 90 -10.63 -0.75 -8.18
N MET A 91 -10.48 -1.91 -8.82
CA MET A 91 -11.04 -2.16 -10.15
C MET A 91 -12.58 -2.08 -10.14
N GLU A 92 -13.23 -2.76 -9.19
CA GLU A 92 -14.69 -2.74 -9.05
C GLU A 92 -15.20 -1.33 -8.74
N CYS A 93 -14.55 -0.59 -7.84
CA CYS A 93 -14.89 0.81 -7.57
C CYS A 93 -14.75 1.68 -8.82
N SER A 94 -13.63 1.58 -9.55
CA SER A 94 -13.43 2.31 -10.81
C SER A 94 -14.49 1.96 -11.87
N SER A 95 -14.89 0.69 -11.97
CA SER A 95 -15.95 0.27 -12.90
C SER A 95 -17.30 0.85 -12.51
N ALA A 96 -17.63 0.80 -11.21
CA ALA A 96 -18.87 1.38 -10.68
C ALA A 96 -18.94 2.89 -10.90
N TRP A 97 -17.84 3.63 -10.73
CA TRP A 97 -17.81 5.06 -11.04
C TRP A 97 -18.11 5.34 -12.51
N ARG A 98 -17.59 4.51 -13.42
CA ARG A 98 -17.87 4.64 -14.86
C ARG A 98 -19.33 4.34 -15.17
N GLU A 99 -19.86 3.26 -14.61
CA GLU A 99 -21.24 2.81 -14.84
C GLU A 99 -22.27 3.79 -14.28
N ASN A 100 -21.99 4.39 -13.13
CA ASN A 100 -22.81 5.43 -12.51
C ASN A 100 -22.56 6.82 -13.11
N GLY A 101 -21.67 6.93 -14.10
CA GLY A 101 -21.36 8.18 -14.79
C GLY A 101 -20.69 9.22 -13.89
N LEU A 102 -20.02 8.82 -12.81
CA LEU A 102 -19.16 9.68 -11.98
C LEU A 102 -17.82 9.97 -12.66
N ILE A 103 -17.36 9.04 -13.50
CA ILE A 103 -16.25 9.23 -14.43
C ILE A 103 -16.68 8.88 -15.86
N THR A 104 -16.06 9.47 -16.86
CA THR A 104 -16.34 9.13 -18.27
C THR A 104 -15.62 7.83 -18.68
N PRO A 105 -16.01 7.19 -19.78
CA PRO A 105 -15.22 6.10 -20.36
C PRO A 105 -13.80 6.50 -20.76
N GLU A 106 -13.55 7.78 -21.04
CA GLU A 106 -12.20 8.29 -21.31
C GLU A 106 -11.40 8.39 -20.02
N ASP A 107 -11.98 8.95 -18.95
CA ASP A 107 -11.37 8.98 -17.61
C ASP A 107 -10.95 7.57 -17.18
N PHE A 108 -11.84 6.58 -17.32
CA PHE A 108 -11.55 5.20 -16.93
C PHE A 108 -10.36 4.61 -17.71
N ARG A 109 -10.18 4.97 -18.99
CA ARG A 109 -9.04 4.52 -19.79
C ARG A 109 -7.73 5.21 -19.41
N GLU A 110 -7.82 6.41 -18.86
CA GLU A 110 -6.66 7.24 -18.49
C GLU A 110 -6.27 7.07 -17.00
N LEU A 111 -7.08 6.38 -16.20
CA LEU A 111 -6.77 6.01 -14.81
C LEU A 111 -6.13 4.62 -14.77
N HIS A 112 -4.80 4.60 -14.82
CA HIS A 112 -4.05 3.35 -14.74
C HIS A 112 -3.75 2.99 -13.30
N THR A 113 -3.94 1.71 -12.97
CA THR A 113 -3.56 1.14 -11.67
C THR A 113 -2.33 0.26 -11.83
N TYR A 114 -1.35 0.42 -10.96
CA TYR A 114 -0.10 -0.34 -10.97
C TYR A 114 0.15 -0.98 -9.61
N ALA A 115 0.77 -2.16 -9.63
CA ALA A 115 1.22 -2.88 -8.45
C ALA A 115 2.59 -3.48 -8.76
N GLY A 116 3.53 -3.42 -7.82
CA GLY A 116 4.90 -3.92 -8.03
C GLY A 116 5.72 -3.08 -8.99
N THR A 117 5.40 -1.80 -9.06
CA THR A 117 6.18 -0.80 -9.77
C THR A 117 6.80 0.12 -8.74
N THR A 118 8.10 0.38 -8.87
CA THR A 118 8.81 1.27 -7.96
C THR A 118 8.47 2.72 -8.25
N LEU A 119 8.22 3.48 -7.19
CA LEU A 119 8.19 4.92 -7.16
C LEU A 119 9.53 5.43 -6.62
N ASP A 120 10.21 6.25 -7.42
CA ASP A 120 11.38 7.01 -7.00
C ASP A 120 10.95 8.39 -6.50
N PHE A 121 11.35 8.72 -5.26
CA PHE A 121 11.05 10.00 -4.66
C PHE A 121 12.22 10.96 -4.87
N ASP A 122 12.03 11.95 -5.74
CA ASP A 122 13.12 12.86 -6.16
C ASP A 122 13.15 14.21 -5.43
N GLN A 123 12.16 14.47 -4.58
CA GLN A 123 11.92 15.79 -3.97
C GLN A 123 11.66 15.68 -2.46
N GLY A 124 11.75 16.84 -1.79
CA GLY A 124 11.40 16.95 -0.37
C GLY A 124 12.30 16.14 0.56
N PRO A 125 11.84 15.88 1.80
CA PRO A 125 12.63 15.17 2.81
C PRO A 125 12.90 13.70 2.45
N TYR A 126 12.05 13.10 1.62
CA TYR A 126 12.18 11.71 1.16
C TYR A 126 13.01 11.57 -0.12
N ARG A 127 13.70 12.63 -0.57
CA ARG A 127 14.55 12.56 -1.76
C ARG A 127 15.54 11.39 -1.68
N GLY A 128 15.56 10.55 -2.70
CA GLY A 128 16.34 9.32 -2.81
C GLY A 128 15.69 8.09 -2.17
N SER A 129 14.47 8.23 -1.60
CA SER A 129 13.67 7.08 -1.17
C SER A 129 13.10 6.34 -2.37
N LYS A 130 12.79 5.06 -2.18
CA LYS A 130 12.16 4.18 -3.17
C LYS A 130 11.08 3.36 -2.49
N LYS A 131 9.97 3.10 -3.17
CA LYS A 131 8.95 2.17 -2.66
C LYS A 131 8.24 1.48 -3.80
N ASP A 132 7.92 0.21 -3.60
CA ASP A 132 6.90 -0.49 -4.37
C ASP A 132 5.59 -0.43 -3.58
N PRO A 133 4.65 0.49 -3.89
CA PRO A 133 3.37 0.47 -3.21
C PRO A 133 2.61 -0.82 -3.51
N ASP A 134 1.76 -1.25 -2.59
CA ASP A 134 0.94 -2.44 -2.83
C ASP A 134 -0.01 -2.23 -4.02
N LEU A 135 -0.55 -1.01 -4.16
CA LEU A 135 -1.27 -0.52 -5.35
C LEU A 135 -1.17 1.01 -5.43
N PHE A 136 -1.12 1.56 -6.64
CA PHE A 136 -1.32 3.00 -6.85
C PHE A 136 -2.08 3.30 -8.13
N THR A 137 -2.78 4.45 -8.15
CA THR A 137 -3.45 4.98 -9.34
C THR A 137 -2.69 6.17 -9.89
N LEU A 138 -2.31 6.06 -11.17
CA LEU A 138 -1.58 7.06 -11.93
C LEU A 138 -2.44 7.50 -13.12
N PRO A 139 -3.06 8.69 -13.07
CA PRO A 139 -3.62 9.31 -14.26
C PRO A 139 -2.51 9.52 -15.29
N THR A 140 -2.75 9.18 -16.56
CA THR A 140 -1.77 9.36 -17.66
C THR A 140 -1.34 10.81 -17.88
N THR A 141 -2.07 11.75 -17.31
CA THR A 141 -1.84 13.20 -17.37
C THR A 141 -0.91 13.70 -16.25
N CYS A 142 -0.54 12.81 -15.34
CA CYS A 142 0.33 13.06 -14.21
C CYS A 142 1.64 12.28 -14.37
N LEU A 143 2.73 12.83 -13.81
CA LEU A 143 4.04 12.16 -13.79
C LEU A 143 4.23 11.27 -12.55
N PHE A 144 3.37 11.42 -11.55
CA PHE A 144 3.44 10.72 -10.29
C PHE A 144 2.02 10.37 -9.82
N PRO A 145 1.82 9.28 -9.06
CA PRO A 145 0.48 8.81 -8.68
C PRO A 145 -0.30 9.85 -7.88
N CYS A 146 -1.62 9.78 -7.94
CA CYS A 146 -2.51 10.63 -7.14
C CYS A 146 -3.07 9.90 -5.91
N LEU A 147 -3.14 8.58 -5.98
CA LEU A 147 -3.67 7.72 -4.93
C LEU A 147 -2.74 6.52 -4.76
N ALA A 148 -2.45 6.16 -3.51
CA ALA A 148 -1.80 4.90 -3.17
C ALA A 148 -2.63 4.12 -2.16
N MET A 149 -2.48 2.81 -2.16
CA MET A 149 -3.07 1.91 -1.17
C MET A 149 -2.00 0.95 -0.67
N GLU A 150 -1.90 0.81 0.64
CA GLU A 150 -1.07 -0.20 1.30
C GLU A 150 -1.98 -1.16 2.05
N SER A 151 -1.59 -2.43 2.07
CA SER A 151 -2.30 -3.49 2.77
C SER A 151 -1.32 -4.19 3.69
N GLY A 152 -1.72 -4.41 4.93
CA GLY A 152 -0.85 -4.98 5.94
C GLY A 152 -1.45 -6.20 6.61
N TRP A 153 -0.57 -7.13 6.99
CA TRP A 153 -0.96 -8.35 7.70
C TRP A 153 -0.27 -8.40 9.06
N SER A 154 -0.99 -7.97 10.10
CA SER A 154 -0.48 -7.92 11.48
C SER A 154 0.86 -7.19 11.62
N GLU A 155 1.15 -6.25 10.72
CA GLU A 155 2.37 -5.42 10.74
C GLU A 155 2.30 -4.41 11.88
N ASP A 156 3.48 -3.93 12.29
CA ASP A 156 3.58 -2.89 13.32
C ASP A 156 3.03 -1.55 12.79
N LEU A 157 2.31 -0.83 13.65
CA LEU A 157 1.68 0.45 13.33
C LEU A 157 2.71 1.48 12.83
N THR A 158 3.91 1.48 13.43
CA THR A 158 4.98 2.39 13.07
C THR A 158 5.43 2.25 11.61
N GLU A 159 5.40 1.05 11.05
CA GLU A 159 5.85 0.85 9.67
C GLU A 159 4.79 1.29 8.66
N MET A 160 3.50 1.13 9.00
CA MET A 160 2.41 1.69 8.19
C MET A 160 2.40 3.23 8.24
N GLU A 161 2.70 3.83 9.40
CA GLU A 161 2.87 5.28 9.53
C GLU A 161 4.04 5.80 8.68
N ASN A 162 5.19 5.10 8.69
CA ASN A 162 6.33 5.43 7.83
C ASN A 162 5.97 5.40 6.34
N ASP A 163 5.16 4.43 5.92
CA ASP A 163 4.67 4.32 4.55
C ASP A 163 3.74 5.48 4.18
N VAL A 164 2.81 5.85 5.07
CA VAL A 164 1.92 7.02 4.89
C VAL A 164 2.74 8.29 4.73
N ASP A 165 3.70 8.53 5.62
CA ASP A 165 4.52 9.74 5.59
C ASP A 165 5.33 9.82 4.28
N MET A 166 5.98 8.73 3.88
CA MET A 166 6.76 8.70 2.65
C MET A 166 5.87 8.88 1.41
N LEU A 167 4.71 8.24 1.34
CA LEU A 167 3.81 8.37 0.19
C LEU A 167 3.23 9.78 0.08
N LEU A 168 2.72 10.35 1.17
CA LEU A 168 2.07 11.68 1.14
C LEU A 168 3.09 12.82 1.08
N VAL A 169 4.08 12.83 1.98
CA VAL A 169 5.08 13.92 2.05
C VAL A 169 6.11 13.76 0.93
N GLY A 170 6.61 12.55 0.70
CA GLY A 170 7.55 12.27 -0.39
C GLY A 170 6.90 12.45 -1.76
N GLY A 171 5.60 12.16 -1.88
CA GLY A 171 4.81 12.45 -3.08
C GLY A 171 4.73 13.95 -3.41
N ASN A 172 5.19 14.84 -2.52
CA ASN A 172 5.33 16.29 -2.72
C ASN A 172 4.05 16.93 -3.30
N GLY A 173 2.90 16.50 -2.79
CA GLY A 173 1.59 16.95 -3.23
C GLY A 173 1.09 16.32 -4.53
N ALA A 174 1.75 15.35 -5.13
CA ALA A 174 1.18 14.55 -6.22
C ALA A 174 0.24 13.47 -5.68
N ILE A 175 0.69 12.66 -4.72
CA ILE A 175 -0.17 11.72 -3.99
C ILE A 175 -1.03 12.53 -3.01
N LYS A 176 -2.35 12.46 -3.19
CA LYS A 176 -3.34 13.23 -2.42
C LYS A 176 -3.97 12.41 -1.32
N THR A 177 -4.13 11.12 -1.56
CA THR A 177 -4.83 10.21 -0.65
C THR A 177 -4.05 8.90 -0.54
N VAL A 178 -3.94 8.37 0.67
CA VAL A 178 -3.38 7.04 0.94
C VAL A 178 -4.39 6.23 1.73
N PHE A 179 -4.72 5.03 1.25
CA PHE A 179 -5.50 4.06 2.00
C PHE A 179 -4.56 3.08 2.70
N ILE A 180 -4.80 2.81 3.97
CA ILE A 180 -4.15 1.74 4.71
C ILE A 180 -5.21 0.70 5.08
N ILE A 181 -5.03 -0.54 4.61
CA ILE A 181 -5.89 -1.67 4.96
C ILE A 181 -5.13 -2.54 5.94
N GLU A 182 -5.64 -2.68 7.16
CA GLU A 182 -5.00 -3.48 8.20
C GLU A 182 -5.78 -4.76 8.44
N TRP A 183 -5.16 -5.90 8.18
CA TRP A 183 -5.70 -7.22 8.49
C TRP A 183 -5.04 -7.78 9.74
N ARG A 184 -5.84 -8.32 10.66
CA ARG A 184 -5.34 -8.91 11.90
C ARG A 184 -5.90 -10.31 12.10
N LYS A 185 -5.01 -11.30 12.12
CA LYS A 185 -5.36 -12.67 12.49
C LYS A 185 -5.55 -12.76 14.01
N HIS A 186 -6.65 -13.34 14.45
CA HIS A 186 -6.96 -13.51 15.85
C HIS A 186 -6.15 -14.65 16.47
N SER A 187 -6.10 -14.70 17.80
CA SER A 187 -5.30 -15.68 18.55
C SER A 187 -5.76 -17.12 18.35
N ASP A 188 -6.99 -17.34 17.87
CA ASP A 188 -7.52 -18.66 17.51
C ASP A 188 -6.96 -19.20 16.17
N ASN A 189 -6.15 -18.40 15.48
CA ASN A 189 -5.55 -18.70 14.19
C ASN A 189 -6.56 -18.99 13.06
N TYR A 190 -7.81 -18.57 13.21
CA TYR A 190 -8.88 -18.85 12.26
C TYR A 190 -9.64 -17.59 11.83
N HIS A 191 -9.97 -16.71 12.77
CA HIS A 191 -10.71 -15.47 12.48
C HIS A 191 -9.78 -14.30 12.13
N VAL A 192 -10.25 -13.43 11.25
CA VAL A 192 -9.53 -12.24 10.78
C VAL A 192 -10.41 -11.01 10.86
N SER A 193 -9.96 -9.99 11.59
CA SER A 193 -10.55 -8.65 11.54
C SER A 193 -9.84 -7.80 10.50
N GLY A 194 -10.52 -6.76 10.02
CA GLY A 194 -9.98 -5.83 9.04
C GLY A 194 -10.50 -4.41 9.26
N VAL A 195 -9.66 -3.41 8.98
CA VAL A 195 -10.02 -1.99 9.01
C VAL A 195 -9.38 -1.26 7.83
N VAL A 196 -10.08 -0.26 7.29
CA VAL A 196 -9.53 0.70 6.33
C VAL A 196 -9.35 2.05 7.02
N LYS A 197 -8.18 2.66 6.86
CA LYS A 197 -7.87 4.02 7.28
C LYS A 197 -7.51 4.85 6.05
N VAL A 198 -7.87 6.13 6.07
CA VAL A 198 -7.59 7.05 4.95
C VAL A 198 -6.74 8.18 5.46
N TYR A 199 -5.67 8.52 4.74
CA TYR A 199 -4.77 9.60 5.11
C TYR A 199 -4.66 10.62 3.99
N LYS A 200 -4.57 11.89 4.40
CA LYS A 200 -4.30 13.04 3.53
C LYS A 200 -3.32 13.99 4.20
N LEU A 201 -2.79 14.94 3.45
CA LEU A 201 -2.07 16.06 4.04
C LEU A 201 -3.05 17.12 4.56
N ASP A 202 -2.79 17.63 5.76
CA ASP A 202 -3.44 18.84 6.28
C ASP A 202 -2.91 20.12 5.60
N GLU A 203 -3.40 21.27 6.03
CA GLU A 203 -2.96 22.59 5.50
C GLU A 203 -1.47 22.89 5.75
N ASN A 204 -0.84 22.21 6.72
CA ASN A 204 0.58 22.36 7.05
C ASN A 204 1.46 21.35 6.28
N GLY A 205 0.86 20.48 5.45
CA GLY A 205 1.57 19.42 4.75
C GLY A 205 1.93 18.24 5.66
N MET A 206 1.21 18.05 6.77
CA MET A 206 1.37 16.91 7.67
C MET A 206 0.34 15.83 7.37
N PRO A 207 0.73 14.54 7.31
CA PRO A 207 -0.22 13.44 7.22
C PRO A 207 -1.19 13.42 8.40
N VAL A 208 -2.48 13.32 8.09
CA VAL A 208 -3.56 13.22 9.06
C VAL A 208 -4.54 12.14 8.65
N HIS A 209 -5.05 11.43 9.65
CA HIS A 209 -6.12 10.45 9.44
C HIS A 209 -7.43 11.17 9.11
N GLU A 210 -7.98 10.89 7.94
CA GLU A 210 -9.22 11.47 7.43
C GLU A 210 -10.43 10.64 7.89
N GLY A 211 -11.20 11.22 8.82
CA GLY A 211 -12.40 10.58 9.34
C GLY A 211 -12.11 9.42 10.31
N PRO A 212 -13.12 8.58 10.61
CA PRO A 212 -12.96 7.44 11.49
C PRO A 212 -12.48 6.19 10.73
N ASP A 213 -11.84 5.29 11.47
CA ASP A 213 -11.52 3.93 11.06
C ASP A 213 -12.76 3.23 10.48
N GLN A 214 -12.62 2.65 9.28
CA GLN A 214 -13.70 1.98 8.59
C GLN A 214 -13.58 0.46 8.77
N VAL A 215 -14.34 -0.09 9.71
CA VAL A 215 -14.29 -1.52 10.03
C VAL A 215 -14.80 -2.38 8.87
N ILE A 216 -13.95 -3.28 8.38
CA ILE A 216 -14.31 -4.31 7.40
C ILE A 216 -14.94 -5.50 8.13
N PHE A 217 -14.19 -6.07 9.08
CA PHE A 217 -14.61 -7.20 9.92
C PHE A 217 -14.25 -6.96 11.40
N PRO A 218 -15.15 -7.28 12.34
CA PRO A 218 -16.48 -7.87 12.12
C PRO A 218 -17.42 -6.92 11.40
N LYS A 219 -18.31 -7.48 10.58
CA LYS A 219 -19.24 -6.69 9.75
C LYS A 219 -20.14 -5.84 10.67
N PRO A 220 -20.09 -4.49 10.58
CA PRO A 220 -20.93 -3.63 11.41
C PRO A 220 -22.43 -3.81 11.12
N ALA A 221 -23.30 -3.46 12.07
CA ALA A 221 -24.75 -3.61 11.91
C ALA A 221 -25.33 -2.73 10.79
N ASP A 222 -24.74 -1.56 10.57
CA ASP A 222 -25.11 -0.55 9.57
C ASP A 222 -24.20 -0.58 8.32
N SER A 223 -23.51 -1.70 8.10
CA SER A 223 -22.47 -1.86 7.08
C SER A 223 -22.90 -1.49 5.65
N GLN A 224 -24.19 -1.58 5.34
CA GLN A 224 -24.78 -1.33 4.02
C GLN A 224 -24.61 0.12 3.56
N ASN A 225 -24.43 1.04 4.51
CA ASN A 225 -24.21 2.45 4.21
C ASN A 225 -22.73 2.85 4.32
N GLN A 226 -21.82 1.88 4.54
CA GLN A 226 -20.42 2.17 4.77
C GLN A 226 -19.66 2.38 3.46
N VAL A 227 -19.40 3.65 3.18
CA VAL A 227 -18.72 4.14 1.98
C VAL A 227 -17.63 5.12 2.40
N ILE A 228 -16.45 5.01 1.79
CA ILE A 228 -15.43 6.04 1.86
C ILE A 228 -15.59 6.93 0.63
N GLY A 229 -15.79 8.23 0.83
CA GLY A 229 -15.82 9.21 -0.24
C GLY A 229 -14.46 9.84 -0.46
N VAL A 230 -13.95 9.84 -1.70
CA VAL A 230 -12.72 10.55 -2.07
C VAL A 230 -13.06 11.63 -3.09
N ALA A 231 -12.49 12.82 -2.96
CA ALA A 231 -12.71 13.87 -3.94
C ALA A 231 -12.13 13.42 -5.30
N ARG A 232 -12.89 13.61 -6.37
CA ARG A 232 -12.49 13.23 -7.73
C ARG A 232 -11.12 13.79 -8.10
N GLY A 233 -10.87 15.07 -7.77
CA GLY A 233 -9.60 15.75 -8.03
C GLY A 233 -8.39 15.12 -7.32
N ASP A 234 -8.61 14.36 -6.25
CA ASP A 234 -7.56 13.63 -5.53
C ASP A 234 -7.17 12.32 -6.24
N ILE A 235 -7.98 11.84 -7.19
CA ILE A 235 -7.73 10.61 -7.94
C ILE A 235 -7.34 10.91 -9.38
N VAL A 236 -8.05 11.83 -10.05
CA VAL A 236 -7.90 12.08 -11.50
C VAL A 236 -6.89 13.19 -11.83
N GLY A 237 -6.35 13.88 -10.83
CA GLY A 237 -5.50 15.04 -11.02
C GLY A 237 -6.25 16.27 -11.57
N ARG A 238 -5.50 17.32 -11.97
CA ARG A 238 -6.07 18.63 -12.33
C ARG A 238 -6.19 18.91 -13.83
N THR A 239 -5.66 18.05 -14.71
CA THR A 239 -5.14 18.56 -16.01
C THR A 239 -5.82 18.06 -17.28
N ARG A 240 -6.87 17.22 -17.24
CA ARG A 240 -7.58 16.85 -18.48
C ARG A 240 -9.08 16.58 -18.36
N PHE A 241 -9.60 16.47 -17.14
CA PHE A 241 -11.01 16.15 -16.89
C PHE A 241 -11.84 17.36 -16.43
N GLN A 242 -11.57 18.53 -17.00
CA GLN A 242 -12.09 19.82 -16.54
C GLN A 242 -13.60 20.02 -16.74
N ASP A 243 -14.25 19.12 -17.49
CA ASP A 243 -15.69 19.21 -17.76
C ASP A 243 -16.56 18.81 -16.55
N ARG A 244 -15.93 18.37 -15.44
CA ARG A 244 -16.62 17.99 -14.20
C ARG A 244 -16.01 18.62 -12.96
N ASN A 245 -16.84 18.73 -11.93
CA ASN A 245 -16.46 19.33 -10.66
C ASN A 245 -15.40 18.46 -9.95
N PRO A 246 -14.19 18.98 -9.66
CA PRO A 246 -13.16 18.21 -8.98
C PRO A 246 -13.52 17.82 -7.54
N PHE A 247 -14.57 18.43 -6.97
CA PHE A 247 -15.09 18.12 -5.64
C PHE A 247 -16.19 17.05 -5.65
N ASP A 248 -16.55 16.50 -6.82
CA ASP A 248 -17.44 15.34 -6.89
C ASP A 248 -16.83 14.17 -6.09
N THR A 249 -17.67 13.40 -5.43
CA THR A 249 -17.21 12.28 -4.59
C THR A 249 -17.16 10.99 -5.41
N LEU A 250 -16.01 10.34 -5.42
CA LEU A 250 -15.82 8.98 -5.90
C LEU A 250 -15.89 8.02 -4.71
N GLU A 251 -16.87 7.13 -4.73
CA GLU A 251 -17.20 6.29 -3.59
C GLU A 251 -16.44 4.96 -3.61
N TYR A 252 -15.98 4.54 -2.44
CA TYR A 252 -15.41 3.22 -2.20
C TYR A 252 -16.30 2.46 -1.22
N PRO A 253 -17.29 1.69 -1.70
CA PRO A 253 -18.15 0.88 -0.86
C PRO A 253 -17.38 -0.25 -0.19
N LEU A 254 -17.57 -0.41 1.13
CA LEU A 254 -16.88 -1.45 1.89
C LEU A 254 -17.52 -2.83 1.74
N ASP A 255 -18.78 -2.92 1.31
CA ASP A 255 -19.41 -4.22 1.05
C ASP A 255 -18.73 -4.97 -0.10
N ILE A 256 -18.27 -4.26 -1.15
CA ILE A 256 -17.46 -4.85 -2.22
C ILE A 256 -16.15 -5.42 -1.65
N LEU A 257 -15.45 -4.66 -0.81
CA LEU A 257 -14.22 -5.12 -0.17
C LEU A 257 -14.46 -6.35 0.73
N ARG A 258 -15.57 -6.39 1.48
CA ARG A 258 -15.93 -7.54 2.32
C ARG A 258 -16.18 -8.80 1.49
N GLU A 259 -16.88 -8.70 0.37
CA GLU A 259 -17.15 -9.84 -0.50
C GLU A 259 -15.85 -10.42 -1.07
N ILE A 260 -15.00 -9.55 -1.61
CA ILE A 260 -13.67 -9.92 -2.12
C ILE A 260 -12.83 -10.54 -1.01
N ALA A 261 -12.77 -9.92 0.17
CA ALA A 261 -11.99 -10.38 1.30
C ALA A 261 -12.50 -11.71 1.85
N THR A 262 -13.81 -11.96 1.87
CA THR A 262 -14.39 -13.23 2.30
C THR A 262 -13.91 -14.39 1.43
N ILE A 263 -13.93 -14.20 0.10
CA ILE A 263 -13.42 -15.19 -0.86
C ILE A 263 -11.92 -15.40 -0.67
N ALA A 264 -11.16 -14.32 -0.47
CA ALA A 264 -9.72 -14.38 -0.27
C ALA A 264 -9.33 -15.10 1.03
N LEU A 265 -10.06 -14.85 2.11
CA LEU A 265 -9.87 -15.51 3.41
C LEU A 265 -10.19 -17.01 3.32
N ASP A 266 -11.27 -17.39 2.63
CA ASP A 266 -11.61 -18.79 2.40
C ASP A 266 -10.49 -19.55 1.65
N ARG A 267 -9.89 -18.93 0.63
CA ARG A 267 -8.69 -19.47 -0.07
C ARG A 267 -7.48 -19.65 0.84
N MET A 268 -7.42 -18.90 1.94
CA MET A 268 -6.37 -19.00 2.96
C MET A 268 -6.74 -19.98 4.08
N GLY A 269 -7.94 -20.59 4.05
CA GLY A 269 -8.48 -21.42 5.12
C GLY A 269 -8.83 -20.63 6.38
N LEU A 270 -9.16 -19.33 6.23
CA LEU A 270 -9.51 -18.40 7.29
C LEU A 270 -10.94 -17.90 7.10
N VAL A 271 -11.49 -17.27 8.15
CA VAL A 271 -12.83 -16.69 8.11
C VAL A 271 -12.83 -15.24 8.62
N PRO A 272 -13.74 -14.40 8.14
CA PRO A 272 -14.01 -13.09 8.75
C PRO A 272 -14.37 -13.22 10.24
N ALA A 273 -13.88 -12.27 11.06
CA ALA A 273 -14.25 -12.13 12.47
C ALA A 273 -15.68 -11.62 12.67
#